data_AF-A0A534GMJ6-F1
#
_entry.id   AF-A0A534GMJ6-F1
#
_cell.length_a   1.000
_cell.length_b   1.000
_cell.length_c   1.000
_cell.angle_alpha   90.00
_cell.angle_beta   90.00
_cell.angle_gamma   90.00
#
_symmetry.space_group_name_H-M   'P 1'
#
loop_
_entity.id
_entity.type
_entity.pdbx_description
1 polymer ?
#
loop_
_entity_poly.entity_id
_entity_poly.type
_entity_poly.pdbx_seq_one_letter_code
_entity_poly.pdbx_strand_id
1 'polypeptide(L)'
;MEVAHKGGDAVRRTIAGKNTIRETIQDTSKRIKRLGESSQEIGNIVELINDIAEQTNILALNASIQSSMAGEAGRGFAVVADEVQRLAERAANATKQIEVLVRTIQTDTNEAVVSMERSTTDVVGGALLAENAGAALEEIEQVSNQIASLVQNISGSARQQAHAAQNIARNMQVLKEISGQTFESTTATSTAIAKVAELSAGLRKSAAGFRLPGNAGDRASATGTVRRLEDTTLTTAKVRQISALGGS
;
A
#
# COMPACT_ATOMS: atom_id res chain seq x y z
N MET A 1 8.58 5.01 6.93
CA MET A 1 9.38 3.77 6.93
C MET A 1 9.06 2.90 8.14
N GLU A 2 9.18 3.41 9.37
CA GLU A 2 8.91 2.64 10.61
C GLU A 2 7.52 1.98 10.65
N VAL A 3 6.50 2.62 10.08
CA VAL A 3 5.11 2.09 10.06
C VAL A 3 4.96 0.86 9.15
N ALA A 4 5.56 0.86 7.95
CA ALA A 4 5.49 -0.27 7.04
C ALA A 4 6.27 -1.47 7.60
N HIS A 5 7.45 -1.22 8.18
CA HIS A 5 8.26 -2.26 8.82
C HIS A 5 7.55 -2.89 10.02
N LYS A 6 6.98 -2.07 10.92
CA LYS A 6 6.14 -2.55 12.02
C LYS A 6 4.91 -3.32 11.54
N GLY A 7 4.32 -2.89 10.42
CA GLY A 7 3.22 -3.62 9.77
C GLY A 7 3.66 -5.01 9.31
N GLY A 8 4.80 -5.12 8.63
CA GLY A 8 5.38 -6.38 8.19
C GLY A 8 5.69 -7.32 9.36
N ASP A 9 6.25 -6.80 10.45
CA ASP A 9 6.47 -7.57 11.68
C ASP A 9 5.16 -8.08 12.31
N ALA A 10 4.13 -7.22 12.35
CA ALA A 10 2.81 -7.61 12.87
C ALA A 10 2.17 -8.72 12.03
N VAL A 11 2.32 -8.66 10.71
CA VAL A 11 1.88 -9.73 9.79
C VAL A 11 2.65 -11.02 10.05
N ARG A 12 3.99 -10.99 10.13
CA ARG A 12 4.81 -12.18 10.42
C ARG A 12 4.43 -12.84 11.74
N ARG A 13 4.21 -12.04 12.78
CA ARG A 13 3.72 -12.53 14.08
C ARG A 13 2.34 -13.15 13.99
N THR A 14 1.46 -12.58 13.16
CA THR A 14 0.12 -13.13 12.91
C THR A 14 0.19 -14.49 12.22
N ILE A 15 1.06 -14.64 11.21
CA ILE A 15 1.28 -15.92 10.51
C ILE A 15 1.82 -16.98 11.48
N ALA A 16 2.82 -16.63 12.30
CA ALA A 16 3.35 -17.54 13.32
C ALA A 16 2.28 -17.96 14.35
N GLY A 17 1.44 -17.02 14.77
CA GLY A 17 0.29 -17.30 15.65
C GLY A 17 -0.71 -18.26 15.00
N LYS A 18 -1.02 -18.08 13.71
CA LYS A 18 -1.91 -18.98 12.96
C LYS A 18 -1.33 -20.39 12.84
N ASN A 19 -0.03 -20.54 12.62
CA ASN A 19 0.62 -21.86 12.61
C ASN A 19 0.51 -22.56 13.97
N THR A 20 0.70 -21.83 15.07
CA THR A 20 0.54 -22.37 16.44
C THR A 20 -0.90 -22.81 16.70
N ILE A 21 -1.88 -22.02 16.26
CA ILE A 21 -3.31 -22.38 16.36
C ILE A 21 -3.59 -23.64 15.55
N ARG A 22 -3.05 -23.76 14.34
CA ARG A 22 -3.21 -24.96 13.49
C ARG A 22 -2.70 -26.22 14.18
N GLU A 23 -1.51 -26.17 14.80
CA GLU A 23 -0.96 -27.29 15.57
C GLU A 23 -1.87 -27.66 16.75
N THR A 24 -2.37 -26.66 17.48
CA THR A 24 -3.28 -26.87 18.61
C THR A 24 -4.60 -27.52 18.16
N ILE A 25 -5.16 -27.11 17.02
CA ILE A 25 -6.35 -27.71 16.43
C ILE A 25 -6.09 -29.19 16.06
N GLN A 26 -4.95 -29.49 15.44
CA GLN A 26 -4.59 -30.87 15.09
C GLN A 26 -4.47 -31.77 16.32
N ASP A 27 -3.82 -31.30 17.38
CA ASP A 27 -3.70 -32.08 18.61
C ASP A 27 -5.02 -32.24 19.35
N THR A 28 -5.89 -31.22 19.29
CA THR A 28 -7.25 -31.31 19.85
C THR A 28 -8.10 -32.30 19.06
N SER A 29 -8.03 -32.28 17.73
CA SER A 29 -8.72 -33.24 16.85
C SER A 29 -8.30 -34.69 17.15
N LYS A 30 -7.00 -34.96 17.34
CA LYS A 30 -6.51 -36.30 17.76
C LYS A 30 -7.09 -36.74 19.12
N ARG A 31 -7.23 -35.81 20.07
CA ARG A 31 -7.81 -36.11 21.40
C ARG A 31 -9.30 -36.42 21.29
N ILE A 32 -10.05 -35.64 20.52
CA ILE A 32 -11.48 -35.87 20.28
C ILE A 32 -11.72 -37.19 19.55
N LYS A 33 -10.88 -37.51 18.55
CA LYS A 33 -10.99 -38.80 17.85
C LYS A 33 -10.81 -40.00 18.79
N ARG A 34 -9.81 -39.96 19.66
CA ARG A 34 -9.62 -40.99 20.70
C ARG A 34 -10.79 -41.06 21.68
N LEU A 35 -11.43 -39.93 21.99
CA LEU A 35 -12.64 -39.92 22.81
C LEU A 35 -13.79 -40.62 22.09
N GLY A 36 -13.99 -40.36 20.79
CA GLY A 36 -14.99 -41.05 19.97
C GLY A 36 -14.76 -42.57 19.90
N GLU A 37 -13.50 -42.99 19.71
CA GLU A 37 -13.10 -44.42 19.76
C GLU A 37 -13.42 -45.04 21.13
N SER A 38 -13.07 -44.36 22.23
CA SER A 38 -13.36 -44.82 23.59
C SER A 38 -14.87 -44.90 23.86
N SER A 39 -15.65 -43.95 23.37
CA SER A 39 -17.11 -43.96 23.48
C SER A 39 -17.73 -45.10 22.68
N GLN A 40 -17.16 -45.48 21.54
CA GLN A 40 -17.58 -46.66 20.79
C GLN A 40 -17.33 -47.95 21.57
N GLU A 41 -16.17 -48.09 22.21
CA GLU A 41 -15.88 -49.24 23.07
C GLU A 41 -16.85 -49.33 24.25
N ILE A 42 -17.16 -48.19 24.90
CA ILE A 42 -18.18 -48.14 25.96
C ILE A 42 -19.55 -48.55 25.43
N GLY A 43 -19.93 -48.10 24.22
CA GLY A 43 -21.19 -48.51 23.58
C GLY A 43 -21.32 -50.02 23.44
N ASN A 44 -20.27 -50.69 22.96
CA ASN A 44 -20.23 -52.15 22.83
C ASN A 44 -20.35 -52.86 24.20
N ILE A 45 -19.74 -52.31 25.25
CA ILE A 45 -19.85 -52.84 26.62
C ILE A 45 -21.28 -52.68 27.15
N VAL A 46 -21.91 -51.53 26.93
CA VAL A 46 -23.28 -51.25 27.37
C VAL A 46 -24.28 -52.20 26.71
N GLU A 47 -24.10 -52.50 25.42
CA GLU A 47 -24.90 -53.49 24.69
C GLU A 47 -24.75 -54.89 25.31
N LEU A 48 -23.52 -55.33 25.60
CA LEU A 48 -23.27 -56.60 26.28
C LEU A 48 -23.91 -56.66 27.68
N ILE A 49 -23.87 -55.58 28.46
CA ILE A 49 -24.51 -55.55 29.79
C ILE A 49 -26.03 -55.62 29.66
N ASN A 50 -26.60 -54.97 28.63
CA ASN A 50 -28.02 -55.06 28.35
C ASN A 50 -28.45 -56.52 28.03
N ASP A 51 -27.68 -57.22 27.20
CA ASP A 51 -27.92 -58.63 26.88
C ASP A 51 -27.82 -59.52 28.13
N ILE A 52 -26.84 -59.28 29.01
CA ILE A 52 -26.70 -59.99 30.28
C ILE A 52 -27.91 -59.72 31.19
N ALA A 53 -28.37 -58.48 31.28
CA ALA A 53 -29.53 -58.11 32.07
C ALA A 53 -30.80 -58.79 31.55
N GLU A 54 -30.99 -58.85 30.23
CA GLU A 54 -32.12 -59.54 29.61
C GLU A 54 -32.08 -61.07 29.84
N GLN A 55 -30.91 -61.70 29.69
CA GLN A 55 -30.74 -63.12 30.01
C GLN A 55 -30.99 -63.40 31.49
N THR A 56 -30.51 -62.54 32.39
CA THR A 56 -30.74 -62.66 33.84
C THR A 56 -32.22 -62.54 34.17
N ASN A 57 -32.94 -61.64 33.48
CA ASN A 57 -34.39 -61.48 33.62
C ASN A 57 -35.14 -62.77 33.20
N ILE A 58 -34.75 -63.37 32.07
CA ILE A 58 -35.33 -64.64 31.61
C ILE A 58 -35.02 -65.79 32.59
N LEU A 59 -33.80 -65.86 33.11
CA LEU A 59 -33.41 -66.87 34.11
C LEU A 59 -34.20 -66.72 35.42
N ALA A 60 -34.39 -65.49 35.88
CA ALA A 60 -35.16 -65.19 37.08
C ALA A 60 -36.64 -65.55 36.91
N LEU A 61 -37.23 -65.24 35.76
CA LEU A 61 -38.60 -65.63 35.42
C LEU A 61 -38.77 -67.15 35.43
N ASN A 62 -37.85 -67.88 34.80
CA ASN A 62 -37.87 -69.35 34.80
C ASN A 62 -37.75 -69.92 36.21
N ALA A 63 -36.91 -69.33 37.07
CA ALA A 63 -36.77 -69.72 38.46
C ALA A 63 -38.04 -69.45 39.29
N SER A 64 -38.73 -68.33 39.05
CA SER A 64 -40.00 -67.97 39.71
C SER A 64 -41.12 -68.96 39.33
N ILE A 65 -41.20 -69.34 38.04
CA ILE A 65 -42.13 -70.38 37.55
C ILE A 65 -41.85 -71.73 38.22
N GLN A 66 -40.60 -72.19 38.23
CA GLN A 66 -40.21 -73.47 38.84
C GLN A 66 -40.46 -73.49 40.36
N SER A 67 -40.21 -72.36 41.04
CA SER A 67 -40.47 -72.20 42.46
C SER A 67 -41.97 -72.28 42.78
N SER A 68 -42.82 -71.72 41.90
CA SER A 68 -44.27 -71.82 42.01
C SER A 68 -44.77 -73.25 41.84
N MET A 69 -44.15 -74.04 40.95
CA MET A 69 -44.47 -75.46 40.76
C MET A 69 -44.08 -76.35 41.94
N ALA A 70 -43.07 -75.96 42.72
CA ALA A 70 -42.62 -76.69 43.92
C ALA A 70 -43.50 -76.45 45.17
N GLY A 71 -44.52 -75.58 45.08
CA GLY A 71 -45.46 -75.31 46.17
C GLY A 71 -44.78 -74.70 47.42
N GLU A 72 -45.14 -75.17 48.61
CA GLU A 72 -44.61 -74.64 49.88
C GLU A 72 -43.08 -74.77 50.01
N ALA A 73 -42.46 -75.79 49.38
CA ALA A 73 -41.01 -75.96 49.39
C ALA A 73 -40.25 -74.91 48.55
N GLY A 74 -40.90 -74.32 47.55
CA GLY A 74 -40.33 -73.32 46.64
C GLY A 74 -40.50 -71.87 47.08
N ARG A 75 -41.24 -71.61 48.18
CA ARG A 75 -41.66 -70.27 48.58
C ARG A 75 -40.50 -69.30 48.84
N GLY A 76 -39.41 -69.80 49.44
CA GLY A 76 -38.19 -69.00 49.65
C GLY A 76 -37.42 -68.70 48.35
N PHE A 77 -37.41 -69.65 47.41
CA PHE A 77 -36.78 -69.47 46.10
C PHE A 77 -37.57 -68.52 45.19
N ALA A 78 -38.90 -68.51 45.30
CA ALA A 78 -39.76 -67.57 44.56
C ALA A 78 -39.43 -66.11 44.91
N VAL A 79 -39.26 -65.79 46.20
CA VAL A 79 -38.91 -64.42 46.65
C VAL A 79 -37.54 -63.98 46.12
N VAL A 80 -36.56 -64.89 46.08
CA VAL A 80 -35.24 -64.59 45.53
C VAL A 80 -35.32 -64.39 44.02
N ALA A 81 -36.08 -65.22 43.30
CA ALA A 81 -36.28 -65.09 41.86
C ALA A 81 -36.92 -63.75 41.49
N ASP A 82 -37.95 -63.31 42.22
CA ASP A 82 -38.61 -62.02 41.98
C ASP A 82 -37.66 -60.83 42.23
N GLU A 83 -36.80 -60.89 43.26
CA GLU A 83 -35.83 -59.82 43.52
C GLU A 83 -34.70 -59.78 42.47
N VAL A 84 -34.26 -60.95 41.96
CA VAL A 84 -33.31 -61.02 40.85
C VAL A 84 -33.92 -60.46 39.57
N GLN A 85 -35.20 -60.76 39.29
CA GLN A 85 -35.92 -60.21 38.14
C GLN A 85 -35.98 -58.67 38.23
N ARG A 86 -36.37 -58.14 39.39
CA ARG A 86 -36.43 -56.69 39.63
C ARG A 86 -35.06 -56.03 39.48
N LEU A 87 -33.99 -56.68 39.91
CA LEU A 87 -32.62 -56.19 39.75
C LEU A 87 -32.19 -56.17 38.27
N ALA A 88 -32.54 -57.21 37.52
CA ALA A 88 -32.27 -57.31 36.09
C ALA A 88 -33.01 -56.22 35.29
N GLU A 89 -34.30 -55.99 35.58
CA GLU A 89 -35.06 -54.89 34.97
C GLU A 89 -34.46 -53.51 35.30
N ARG A 90 -34.00 -53.29 36.53
CA ARG A 90 -33.31 -52.05 36.92
C ARG A 90 -31.98 -51.89 36.18
N ALA A 91 -31.22 -52.97 36.01
CA ALA A 91 -29.97 -52.95 35.26
C ALA A 91 -30.21 -52.61 33.78
N ALA A 92 -31.19 -53.24 33.14
CA ALA A 92 -31.57 -52.97 31.75
C ALA A 92 -32.04 -51.52 31.53
N ASN A 93 -32.80 -50.96 32.48
CA ASN A 93 -33.20 -49.55 32.42
C ASN A 93 -32.00 -48.61 32.57
N ALA A 94 -31.03 -48.93 33.43
CA ALA A 94 -29.82 -48.13 33.61
C ALA A 94 -28.90 -48.19 32.38
N THR A 95 -28.69 -49.38 31.79
CA THR A 95 -27.90 -49.54 30.56
C THR A 95 -28.49 -48.74 29.42
N LYS A 96 -29.81 -48.73 29.26
CA LYS A 96 -30.49 -47.93 28.24
C LYS A 96 -30.28 -46.43 28.41
N GLN A 97 -30.25 -45.92 29.64
CA GLN A 97 -29.91 -44.52 29.91
C GLN A 97 -28.45 -44.21 29.55
N ILE A 98 -27.53 -45.12 29.86
CA ILE A 98 -26.11 -44.99 29.49
C ILE A 98 -25.94 -45.04 27.97
N GLU A 99 -26.68 -45.90 27.27
CA GLU A 99 -26.64 -45.99 25.80
C GLU A 99 -26.99 -44.64 25.15
N VAL A 100 -28.04 -43.98 25.64
CA VAL A 100 -28.42 -42.64 25.17
C VAL A 100 -27.30 -41.63 25.40
N LEU A 101 -26.68 -41.63 26.59
CA LEU A 101 -25.56 -40.74 26.90
C LEU A 101 -24.35 -40.99 25.99
N VAL A 102 -24.01 -42.26 25.74
CA VAL A 102 -22.91 -42.65 24.85
C VAL A 102 -23.18 -42.19 23.42
N ARG A 103 -24.40 -42.37 22.90
CA ARG A 103 -24.81 -41.88 21.57
C ARG A 103 -24.71 -40.35 21.45
N THR A 104 -25.08 -39.62 22.51
CA THR A 104 -24.90 -38.16 22.54
C THR A 104 -23.42 -37.80 22.47
N ILE A 105 -22.56 -38.44 23.28
CA ILE A 105 -21.11 -38.20 23.25
C ILE A 105 -20.52 -38.52 21.86
N GLN A 106 -20.95 -39.59 21.21
CA GLN A 106 -20.53 -39.94 19.85
C GLN A 106 -20.93 -38.87 18.83
N THR A 107 -22.15 -38.35 18.92
CA THR A 107 -22.61 -37.25 18.06
C THR A 107 -21.78 -35.99 18.29
N ASP A 108 -21.64 -35.57 19.56
CA ASP A 108 -20.92 -34.35 19.94
C ASP A 108 -19.45 -34.42 19.54
N THR A 109 -18.81 -35.58 19.71
CA THR A 109 -17.41 -35.80 19.29
C THR A 109 -17.25 -35.71 17.77
N ASN A 110 -18.18 -36.28 17.01
CA ASN A 110 -18.16 -36.19 15.55
C ASN A 110 -18.36 -34.73 15.07
N GLU A 111 -19.32 -34.00 15.64
CA GLU A 111 -19.52 -32.58 15.36
C GLU A 111 -18.28 -31.75 15.70
N ALA A 112 -17.63 -32.05 16.83
CA ALA A 112 -16.41 -31.37 17.22
C ALA A 112 -15.25 -31.64 16.24
N VAL A 113 -15.13 -32.86 15.68
CA VAL A 113 -14.15 -33.16 14.61
C VAL A 113 -14.42 -32.32 13.37
N VAL A 114 -15.66 -32.28 12.88
CA VAL A 114 -16.05 -31.48 11.70
C VAL A 114 -15.76 -29.99 11.93
N SER A 115 -16.05 -29.48 13.14
CA SER A 115 -15.74 -28.10 13.53
C SER A 115 -14.23 -27.81 13.52
N MET A 116 -13.41 -28.78 13.96
CA MET A 116 -11.94 -28.66 13.93
C MET A 116 -11.38 -28.66 12.50
N GLU A 117 -11.96 -29.45 11.59
CA GLU A 117 -11.58 -29.45 10.15
C GLU A 117 -11.91 -28.10 9.49
N ARG A 118 -13.09 -27.56 9.76
CA ARG A 118 -13.47 -26.21 9.30
C ARG A 118 -12.52 -25.16 9.86
N SER A 119 -12.26 -25.21 11.17
CA SER A 119 -11.32 -24.27 11.83
C SER A 119 -9.92 -24.34 11.23
N THR A 120 -9.46 -25.54 10.83
CA THR A 120 -8.18 -25.72 10.12
C THR A 120 -8.19 -24.97 8.78
N THR A 121 -9.27 -25.10 8.02
CA THR A 121 -9.43 -24.41 6.72
C THR A 121 -9.43 -22.90 6.90
N ASP A 122 -10.16 -22.39 7.89
CA ASP A 122 -10.24 -20.95 8.18
C ASP A 122 -8.89 -20.37 8.62
N VAL A 123 -8.12 -21.12 9.42
CA VAL A 123 -6.77 -20.72 9.83
C VAL A 123 -5.81 -20.68 8.64
N VAL A 124 -5.87 -21.66 7.73
CA VAL A 124 -5.05 -21.69 6.50
C VAL A 124 -5.41 -20.52 5.57
N GLY A 125 -6.69 -20.33 5.27
CA GLY A 125 -7.14 -19.19 4.45
C GLY A 125 -6.77 -17.85 5.09
N GLY A 126 -6.88 -17.75 6.42
CA GLY A 126 -6.43 -16.61 7.17
C GLY A 126 -4.92 -16.36 7.08
N ALA A 127 -4.09 -17.40 7.09
CA ALA A 127 -2.64 -17.27 6.97
C ALA A 127 -2.26 -16.71 5.59
N LEU A 128 -2.90 -17.21 4.54
CA LEU A 128 -2.71 -16.71 3.17
C LEU A 128 -3.09 -15.23 3.03
N LEU A 129 -4.21 -14.81 3.62
CA LEU A 129 -4.60 -13.39 3.62
C LEU A 129 -3.58 -12.50 4.35
N ALA A 130 -3.02 -12.98 5.45
CA ALA A 130 -1.97 -12.27 6.17
C ALA A 130 -0.69 -12.18 5.31
N GLU A 131 -0.29 -13.26 4.65
CA GLU A 131 0.86 -13.27 3.73
C GLU A 131 0.71 -12.26 2.59
N ASN A 132 -0.46 -12.21 1.95
CA ASN A 132 -0.75 -11.20 0.92
C ASN A 132 -0.66 -9.76 1.46
N ALA A 133 -1.15 -9.52 2.68
CA ALA A 133 -1.00 -8.22 3.33
C ALA A 133 0.47 -7.89 3.63
N GLY A 134 1.28 -8.90 3.97
CA GLY A 134 2.73 -8.76 4.14
C GLY A 134 3.42 -8.32 2.85
N ALA A 135 3.12 -8.98 1.74
CA ALA A 135 3.67 -8.62 0.42
C ALA A 135 3.32 -7.18 0.01
N ALA A 136 2.08 -6.75 0.23
CA ALA A 136 1.66 -5.37 -0.05
C ALA A 136 2.41 -4.34 0.82
N LEU A 137 2.71 -4.68 2.08
CA LEU A 137 3.50 -3.81 2.96
C LEU A 137 4.97 -3.71 2.53
N GLU A 138 5.55 -4.81 2.02
CA GLU A 138 6.89 -4.79 1.43
C GLU A 138 6.96 -3.91 0.17
N GLU A 139 5.94 -3.97 -0.69
CA GLU A 139 5.83 -3.08 -1.85
C GLU A 139 5.74 -1.60 -1.44
N ILE A 140 4.93 -1.29 -0.42
CA ILE A 140 4.82 0.07 0.14
C ILE A 140 6.16 0.55 0.71
N GLU A 141 6.93 -0.33 1.35
CA GLU A 141 8.27 -0.01 1.86
C GLU A 141 9.22 0.35 0.71
N GLN A 142 9.24 -0.45 -0.36
CA GLN A 142 10.07 -0.20 -1.54
C GLN A 142 9.73 1.14 -2.21
N VAL A 143 8.45 1.40 -2.45
CA VAL A 143 7.98 2.67 -3.05
C VAL A 143 8.33 3.85 -2.14
N SER A 144 8.17 3.71 -0.82
CA SER A 144 8.55 4.76 0.13
C SER A 144 10.04 5.09 0.08
N ASN A 145 10.90 4.07 -0.06
CA ASN A 145 12.35 4.26 -0.18
C ASN A 145 12.72 4.98 -1.48
N GLN A 146 12.06 4.63 -2.60
CA GLN A 146 12.24 5.33 -3.87
C GLN A 146 11.83 6.81 -3.77
N ILE A 147 10.68 7.10 -3.13
CA ILE A 147 10.22 8.47 -2.90
C ILE A 147 11.25 9.25 -2.05
N ALA A 148 11.77 8.66 -0.98
CA ALA A 148 12.79 9.31 -0.15
C ALA A 148 14.04 9.68 -0.95
N SER A 149 14.50 8.79 -1.83
CA SER A 149 15.63 9.05 -2.73
C SER A 149 15.33 10.17 -3.74
N LEU A 150 14.15 10.15 -4.35
CA LEU A 150 13.71 11.21 -5.27
C LEU A 150 13.65 12.57 -4.58
N VAL A 151 13.14 12.64 -3.35
CA VAL A 151 13.11 13.88 -2.56
C VAL A 151 14.52 14.40 -2.26
N GLN A 152 15.47 13.51 -1.93
CA GLN A 152 16.87 13.91 -1.75
C GLN A 152 17.48 14.48 -3.04
N ASN A 153 17.22 13.84 -4.18
CA ASN A 153 17.69 14.32 -5.49
C ASN A 153 17.08 15.69 -5.84
N ILE A 154 15.76 15.87 -5.65
CA ILE A 154 15.07 17.15 -5.88
C ILE A 154 15.67 18.24 -4.98
N SER A 155 15.91 17.95 -3.71
CA SER A 155 16.55 18.89 -2.78
C SER A 155 17.95 19.29 -3.26
N GLY A 156 18.73 18.35 -3.79
CA GLY A 156 20.04 18.61 -4.39
C GLY A 156 19.95 19.53 -5.61
N SER A 157 19.06 19.20 -6.56
CA SER A 157 18.82 20.00 -7.77
C SER A 157 18.32 21.41 -7.44
N ALA A 158 17.43 21.55 -6.46
CA ALA A 158 16.93 22.85 -6.01
C ALA A 158 18.05 23.73 -5.43
N ARG A 159 18.99 23.15 -4.66
CA ARG A 159 20.18 23.89 -4.18
C ARG A 159 21.07 24.32 -5.33
N GLN A 160 21.29 23.47 -6.33
CA GLN A 160 22.06 23.84 -7.53
C GLN A 160 21.40 24.97 -8.32
N GLN A 161 20.07 24.91 -8.51
CA GLN A 161 19.31 25.97 -9.16
C GLN A 161 19.39 27.30 -8.38
N ALA A 162 19.33 27.26 -7.05
CA ALA A 162 19.48 28.45 -6.23
C ALA A 162 20.87 29.10 -6.42
N HIS A 163 21.93 28.30 -6.48
CA HIS A 163 23.28 28.81 -6.77
C HIS A 163 23.41 29.37 -8.20
N ALA A 164 22.81 28.72 -9.19
CA ALA A 164 22.79 29.23 -10.56
C ALA A 164 22.04 30.57 -10.64
N ALA A 165 20.89 30.70 -9.95
CA ALA A 165 20.14 31.95 -9.88
C ALA A 165 20.95 33.07 -9.22
N GLN A 166 21.71 32.78 -8.16
CA GLN A 166 22.64 33.75 -7.55
C GLN A 166 23.72 34.21 -8.53
N ASN A 167 24.26 33.30 -9.36
CA ASN A 167 25.24 33.65 -10.39
C ASN A 167 24.63 34.54 -11.47
N ILE A 168 23.42 34.22 -11.93
CA ILE A 168 22.67 35.03 -12.89
C ILE A 168 22.42 36.44 -12.32
N ALA A 169 21.98 36.54 -11.06
CA ALA A 169 21.75 37.82 -10.40
C ALA A 169 23.04 38.67 -10.35
N ARG A 170 24.20 38.05 -10.05
CA ARG A 170 25.50 38.74 -10.10
C ARG A 170 25.85 39.20 -11.51
N ASN A 171 25.65 38.36 -12.52
CA ASN A 171 25.92 38.73 -13.92
C ASN A 171 25.01 39.88 -14.39
N MET A 172 23.75 39.91 -13.95
CA MET A 172 22.84 41.03 -14.24
C MET A 172 23.31 42.35 -13.61
N GLN A 173 23.90 42.29 -12.41
CA GLN A 173 24.49 43.48 -11.79
C GLN A 173 25.69 44.00 -12.59
N VAL A 174 26.57 43.11 -13.05
CA VAL A 174 27.71 43.46 -13.91
C VAL A 174 27.23 44.05 -15.25
N LEU A 175 26.20 43.46 -15.87
CA LEU A 175 25.62 43.97 -17.11
C LEU A 175 25.03 45.39 -16.95
N LYS A 176 24.40 45.66 -15.80
CA LYS A 176 23.88 47.00 -15.48
C LYS A 176 25.02 48.02 -15.39
N GLU A 177 26.14 47.66 -14.76
CA GLU A 177 27.32 48.52 -14.64
C GLU A 177 27.96 48.81 -16.00
N ILE A 178 28.17 47.77 -16.83
CA ILE A 178 28.69 47.92 -18.21
C ILE A 178 27.77 48.79 -19.07
N SER A 179 26.45 48.60 -18.96
CA SER A 179 25.46 49.39 -19.70
C SER A 179 25.52 50.87 -19.30
N GLY A 180 25.72 51.17 -18.00
CA GLY A 180 25.95 52.52 -17.50
C GLY A 180 27.22 53.14 -18.08
N GLN A 181 28.35 52.42 -18.03
CA GLN A 181 29.63 52.87 -18.59
C GLN A 181 29.54 53.12 -20.11
N THR A 182 28.81 52.27 -20.82
CA THR A 182 28.59 52.39 -22.27
C THR A 182 27.77 53.63 -22.60
N PHE A 183 26.72 53.91 -21.80
CA PHE A 183 25.91 55.12 -21.94
C PHE A 183 26.76 56.37 -21.76
N GLU A 184 27.55 56.45 -20.68
CA GLU A 184 28.45 57.59 -20.41
C GLU A 184 29.47 57.79 -21.54
N SER A 185 30.10 56.70 -22.00
CA SER A 185 31.08 56.74 -23.10
C SER A 185 30.47 57.20 -24.42
N THR A 186 29.23 56.79 -24.69
CA THR A 186 28.49 57.20 -25.90
C THR A 186 28.12 58.69 -25.83
N THR A 187 27.67 59.17 -24.67
CA THR A 187 27.40 60.60 -24.44
C THR A 187 28.67 61.43 -24.63
N ALA A 188 29.80 61.03 -24.04
CA ALA A 188 31.08 61.71 -24.21
C ALA A 188 31.53 61.74 -25.69
N THR A 189 31.38 60.62 -26.40
CA THR A 189 31.69 60.53 -27.83
C THR A 189 30.79 61.46 -28.67
N SER A 190 29.48 61.51 -28.38
CA SER A 190 28.54 62.41 -29.04
C SER A 190 28.94 63.88 -28.83
N THR A 191 29.29 64.27 -27.61
CA THR A 191 29.79 65.62 -27.31
C THR A 191 31.09 65.94 -28.06
N ALA A 192 32.03 64.99 -28.14
CA ALA A 192 33.27 65.16 -28.90
C ALA A 192 33.00 65.34 -30.39
N ILE A 193 32.10 64.54 -30.98
CA ILE A 193 31.68 64.68 -32.39
C ILE A 193 31.06 66.05 -32.63
N ALA A 194 30.17 66.52 -31.76
CA ALA A 194 29.57 67.85 -31.87
C ALA A 194 30.63 68.96 -31.89
N LYS A 195 31.65 68.85 -31.02
CA LYS A 195 32.76 69.80 -30.97
C LYS A 195 33.67 69.75 -32.21
N VAL A 196 33.92 68.55 -32.75
CA VAL A 196 34.65 68.39 -34.02
C VAL A 196 33.86 68.99 -35.19
N ALA A 197 32.55 68.81 -35.24
CA ALA A 197 31.68 69.41 -36.26
C ALA A 197 31.71 70.94 -36.20
N GLU A 198 31.65 71.52 -34.98
CA GLU A 198 31.77 72.96 -34.75
C GLU A 198 33.13 73.51 -35.24
N LEU A 199 34.24 72.88 -34.82
CA LEU A 199 35.59 73.27 -35.27
C LEU A 199 35.74 73.18 -36.80
N SER A 200 35.19 72.13 -37.40
CA SER A 200 35.19 71.95 -38.86
C SER A 200 34.41 73.05 -39.59
N ALA A 201 33.25 73.45 -39.05
CA ALA A 201 32.47 74.56 -39.57
C ALA A 201 33.24 75.89 -39.43
N GLY A 202 33.90 76.13 -38.30
CA GLY A 202 34.76 77.28 -38.06
C GLY A 202 35.95 77.37 -39.03
N LEU A 203 36.63 76.23 -39.28
CA LEU A 203 37.69 76.12 -40.27
C LEU A 203 37.18 76.43 -41.69
N ARG A 204 36.03 75.87 -42.10
CA ARG A 204 35.40 76.18 -43.41
C ARG A 204 35.07 77.67 -43.56
N LYS A 205 34.53 78.30 -42.50
CA LYS A 205 34.24 79.73 -42.49
C LYS A 205 35.52 80.56 -42.64
N SER A 206 36.58 80.19 -41.93
CA SER A 206 37.87 80.86 -42.01
C SER A 206 38.49 80.72 -43.41
N ALA A 207 38.48 79.51 -43.98
CA ALA A 207 38.97 79.26 -45.35
C ALA A 207 38.14 80.01 -46.42
N ALA A 208 36.83 80.17 -46.23
CA ALA A 208 35.99 80.97 -47.12
C ALA A 208 36.36 82.46 -47.11
N GLY A 209 36.85 82.99 -45.98
CA GLY A 209 37.37 84.36 -45.87
C GLY A 209 38.65 84.62 -46.65
N PHE A 210 39.37 83.56 -47.06
CA PHE A 210 40.56 83.65 -47.91
C PHE A 210 40.25 83.44 -49.41
N ARG A 211 38.96 83.39 -49.82
CA ARG A 211 38.61 83.41 -51.25
C ARG A 211 38.83 84.81 -51.82
N LEU A 212 39.72 84.90 -52.81
CA LEU A 212 39.99 86.11 -53.59
C LEU A 212 38.76 86.52 -54.41
N PRO A 213 38.46 87.83 -54.59
CA PRO A 213 37.50 88.29 -55.59
C PRO A 213 38.13 88.13 -56.99
N GLY A 214 37.52 87.33 -57.86
CA GLY A 214 38.04 87.08 -59.20
C GLY A 214 36.94 86.73 -60.22
N ASN A 215 36.52 87.76 -60.95
CA ASN A 215 35.89 87.85 -62.28
C ASN A 215 34.51 87.23 -62.57
N ALA A 216 33.61 88.14 -62.96
CA ALA A 216 32.46 87.91 -63.81
C ALA A 216 32.91 87.47 -65.23
N GLY A 217 32.20 86.47 -65.77
CA GLY A 217 32.11 86.16 -67.20
C GLY A 217 32.98 84.99 -67.68
N ASP A 218 32.42 83.77 -67.74
CA ASP A 218 32.10 83.09 -69.01
C ASP A 218 31.22 81.84 -68.76
N ARG A 219 30.63 81.37 -69.86
CA ARG A 219 29.39 80.63 -70.08
C ARG A 219 29.28 79.16 -69.62
N ALA A 220 28.02 78.83 -69.33
CA ALA A 220 27.21 77.69 -69.81
C ALA A 220 27.61 76.23 -69.56
N SER A 221 26.57 75.49 -69.14
CA SER A 221 26.26 74.08 -69.42
C SER A 221 27.11 72.99 -68.77
N ALA A 222 26.52 72.28 -67.80
CA ALA A 222 26.10 70.89 -67.98
C ALA A 222 25.49 70.30 -66.68
N THR A 223 24.19 70.00 -66.76
CA THR A 223 23.59 68.66 -66.54
C THR A 223 24.05 67.80 -65.35
N GLY A 224 23.11 67.34 -64.50
CA GLY A 224 23.36 66.17 -63.67
C GLY A 224 22.43 65.93 -62.48
N THR A 225 21.19 65.53 -62.75
CA THR A 225 20.38 64.57 -61.98
C THR A 225 21.02 63.94 -60.74
N VAL A 226 20.54 64.24 -59.53
CA VAL A 226 20.41 63.24 -58.45
C VAL A 226 19.17 63.51 -57.59
N ARG A 227 18.09 62.87 -58.00
CA ARG A 227 16.95 62.50 -57.17
C ARG A 227 17.32 61.19 -56.47
N ARG A 228 17.58 61.18 -55.16
CA ARG A 228 17.37 59.97 -54.32
C ARG A 228 17.60 60.21 -52.81
N LEU A 229 16.76 59.50 -52.03
CA LEU A 229 16.87 59.14 -50.61
C LEU A 229 16.02 59.96 -49.62
N GLU A 230 14.72 60.01 -49.92
CA GLU A 230 13.71 59.62 -48.95
C GLU A 230 13.96 58.15 -48.53
N ASP A 231 14.73 57.90 -47.47
CA ASP A 231 14.81 56.54 -46.89
C ASP A 231 15.24 56.47 -45.41
N THR A 232 15.20 57.59 -44.68
CA THR A 232 15.64 57.64 -43.26
C THR A 232 14.49 57.54 -42.26
N THR A 233 13.23 57.46 -42.71
CA THR A 233 12.05 57.36 -41.85
C THR A 233 11.50 55.94 -41.67
N LEU A 234 11.98 54.96 -42.45
CA LEU A 234 11.50 53.56 -42.39
C LEU A 234 12.20 52.69 -41.33
N THR A 235 13.38 53.08 -40.84
CA THR A 235 14.14 52.25 -39.87
C THR A 235 13.61 52.39 -38.44
N THR A 236 13.04 53.53 -38.07
CA THR A 236 12.51 53.76 -36.71
C THR A 236 11.17 53.05 -36.46
N ALA A 237 10.39 52.77 -37.52
CA ALA A 237 9.11 52.07 -37.40
C ALA A 237 9.27 50.54 -37.22
N LYS A 238 10.28 49.93 -37.85
CA LYS A 238 10.52 48.47 -37.74
C LYS A 238 11.06 48.03 -36.38
N VAL A 239 11.76 48.90 -35.64
CA VAL A 239 12.28 48.56 -34.30
C VAL A 239 11.18 48.54 -33.24
N ARG A 240 10.11 49.34 -33.38
CA ARG A 240 8.96 49.29 -32.46
C ARG A 240 8.06 48.07 -32.66
N GLN A 241 7.98 47.50 -33.87
CA GLN A 241 7.07 46.39 -34.15
C GLN A 241 7.62 45.02 -33.67
N ILE A 242 8.95 44.89 -33.51
CA ILE A 242 9.58 43.68 -32.98
C ILE A 242 9.45 43.59 -31.44
N SER A 243 9.28 44.71 -30.74
CA SER A 243 9.04 44.73 -29.29
C SER A 243 7.62 44.30 -28.87
N ALA A 244 6.66 44.22 -29.80
CA ALA A 244 5.25 43.92 -29.50
C ALA A 244 4.84 42.46 -29.76
N LEU A 245 5.74 41.63 -30.31
CA LEU A 245 5.48 40.21 -30.64
C LEU A 245 6.23 39.21 -29.76
N GLY A 246 7.01 39.68 -28.78
CA GLY A 246 7.80 38.84 -27.85
C GLY A 246 7.23 38.73 -26.43
N GLY A 247 6.05 39.28 -26.15
CA GLY A 247 5.37 39.15 -24.86
C GLY A 247 4.27 38.08 -24.95
N SER A 248 4.65 36.83 -24.73
CA SER A 248 3.75 35.79 -24.21
C SER A 248 3.72 35.87 -22.69
#